data_AF-A0A933AAU8-F1
#
_entry.id   AF-A0A933AAU8-F1
#
_cell.length_a   1.000
_cell.length_b   1.000
_cell.length_c   1.000
_cell.angle_alpha   90.00
_cell.angle_beta   90.00
_cell.angle_gamma   90.00
#
_symmetry.space_group_name_H-M   'P 1'
#
loop_
_entity.id
_entity.type
_entity.pdbx_description
1 polymer ?
#
loop_
_entity_poly.entity_id
_entity_poly.type
_entity_poly.pdbx_seq_one_letter_code
_entity_poly.pdbx_strand_id
1 'polypeptide(L)'
;MLERLLETKKPLEIILPSRKQVRDYFGKVRLLDALKSLTALEGTPESLESIFARLTPILPVRSFSTGNEVEEIANQIFEAMGHAGGLTSLIDPCYTVVSELASNVVQHSEAKRGWVLAQRYNYSSGRVIEIAVGDSGIGIRRSLRKNPNLRARITGDVIAVRESVKESISRFSDPHRGYGLYYVGAEMRFPDRRFMIRSGVGCSVVYDNGR
;
A
#
# COMPACT_ATOMS: atom_id res chain seq x y z
N MET A 1 -12.53 -8.33 1.00
CA MET A 1 -13.89 -7.69 0.92
C MET A 1 -14.21 -7.33 -0.52
N LEU A 2 -13.29 -6.69 -1.25
CA LEU A 2 -13.46 -6.38 -2.67
C LEU A 2 -13.53 -7.65 -3.55
N GLU A 3 -12.58 -8.59 -3.45
CA GLU A 3 -12.64 -9.85 -4.23
C GLU A 3 -13.92 -10.66 -3.99
N ARG A 4 -14.41 -10.70 -2.75
CA ARG A 4 -15.72 -11.31 -2.44
C ARG A 4 -16.90 -10.56 -3.04
N LEU A 5 -16.84 -9.23 -3.14
CA LEU A 5 -17.85 -8.44 -3.85
C LEU A 5 -17.79 -8.73 -5.36
N LEU A 6 -16.60 -8.92 -5.93
CA LEU A 6 -16.41 -9.31 -7.33
C LEU A 6 -17.00 -10.70 -7.63
N GLU A 7 -16.89 -11.64 -6.68
CA GLU A 7 -17.52 -12.96 -6.77
C GLU A 7 -19.05 -12.89 -6.83
N THR A 8 -19.68 -11.84 -6.29
CA THR A 8 -21.14 -11.69 -6.29
C THR A 8 -21.73 -11.31 -7.66
N LYS A 9 -20.90 -11.07 -8.69
CA LYS A 9 -21.30 -10.61 -10.04
C LYS A 9 -22.16 -9.34 -10.06
N LYS A 10 -22.31 -8.63 -8.94
CA LYS A 10 -22.99 -7.34 -8.92
C LYS A 10 -22.08 -6.29 -9.58
N PRO A 11 -22.61 -5.45 -10.49
CA PRO A 11 -21.84 -4.35 -11.05
C PRO A 11 -21.40 -3.43 -9.91
N LEU A 12 -20.11 -3.12 -9.86
CA LEU A 12 -19.57 -2.13 -8.93
C LEU A 12 -19.67 -0.76 -9.60
N GLU A 13 -20.56 0.08 -9.08
CA GLU A 13 -20.62 1.48 -9.49
C GLU A 13 -19.43 2.24 -8.90
N ILE A 14 -18.61 2.84 -9.77
CA ILE A 14 -17.52 3.71 -9.34
C ILE A 14 -17.95 5.16 -9.47
N ILE A 15 -18.24 5.78 -8.33
CA ILE A 15 -18.54 7.21 -8.25
C ILE A 15 -17.22 7.98 -8.30
N LEU A 16 -16.92 8.59 -9.46
CA LEU A 16 -15.74 9.44 -9.60
C LEU A 16 -15.91 10.77 -8.85
N PRO A 17 -14.82 11.34 -8.31
CA PRO A 17 -14.87 12.65 -7.68
C PRO A 17 -15.39 13.74 -8.63
N SER A 18 -16.19 14.68 -8.10
CA SER A 18 -16.80 15.76 -8.89
C SER A 18 -15.77 16.78 -9.42
N ARG A 19 -14.61 16.90 -8.77
CA ARG A 19 -13.52 17.81 -9.19
C ARG A 19 -12.68 17.21 -10.31
N LYS A 20 -12.63 17.88 -11.46
CA LYS A 20 -11.85 17.44 -12.65
C LYS A 20 -10.39 17.15 -12.33
N GLN A 21 -9.73 18.03 -11.57
CA GLN A 21 -8.32 17.87 -11.19
C GLN A 21 -8.03 16.54 -10.47
N VAL A 22 -8.98 16.06 -9.65
CA VAL A 22 -8.86 14.78 -8.94
C VAL A 22 -9.03 13.60 -9.91
N ARG A 23 -9.95 13.71 -10.87
CA ARG A 23 -10.12 12.71 -11.93
C ARG A 23 -8.90 12.62 -12.84
N ASP A 24 -8.34 13.77 -13.23
CA ASP A 24 -7.13 13.84 -14.04
C ASP A 24 -5.95 13.17 -13.30
N TYR A 25 -5.84 13.37 -11.99
CA TYR A 25 -4.86 12.70 -11.15
C TYR A 25 -5.06 11.17 -11.12
N PHE A 26 -6.29 10.67 -10.99
CA PHE A 26 -6.58 9.23 -11.05
C PHE A 26 -6.16 8.59 -12.37
N GLY A 27 -6.36 9.32 -13.47
CA GLY A 27 -5.84 8.94 -14.79
C GLY A 27 -4.33 8.84 -14.81
N LYS A 28 -3.65 9.87 -14.30
CA LYS A 28 -2.19 9.95 -14.24
C LYS A 28 -1.53 8.81 -13.47
N VAL A 29 -2.09 8.47 -12.31
CA VAL A 29 -1.57 7.38 -11.49
C VAL A 29 -2.07 6.01 -11.96
N ARG A 30 -2.80 5.92 -13.08
CA ARG A 30 -3.36 4.68 -13.63
C ARG A 30 -4.27 3.93 -12.65
N LEU A 31 -4.91 4.65 -11.73
CA LEU A 31 -5.83 4.05 -10.76
C LEU A 31 -7.02 3.40 -11.46
N LEU A 32 -7.52 4.04 -12.53
CA LEU A 32 -8.65 3.50 -13.31
C LEU A 32 -8.29 2.17 -14.00
N ASP A 33 -7.07 2.01 -14.48
CA ASP A 33 -6.59 0.75 -15.07
C ASP A 33 -6.55 -0.36 -14.01
N ALA A 34 -6.05 -0.04 -12.81
CA ALA A 34 -6.04 -0.97 -11.69
C ALA A 34 -7.46 -1.37 -11.26
N LEU A 35 -8.40 -0.44 -11.25
CA LEU A 35 -9.81 -0.72 -10.95
C LEU A 35 -10.49 -1.57 -12.04
N LYS A 36 -10.18 -1.36 -13.32
CA LYS A 36 -10.64 -2.22 -14.43
C LYS A 36 -10.18 -3.67 -14.28
N SER A 37 -8.97 -3.88 -13.74
CA SER A 37 -8.46 -5.23 -13.48
C SER A 37 -9.28 -5.99 -12.41
N LEU A 38 -10.06 -5.25 -11.61
CA LEU A 38 -10.90 -5.78 -10.55
C LEU A 38 -12.33 -5.96 -11.01
N THR A 39 -12.90 -5.00 -11.76
CA THR A 39 -14.31 -5.02 -12.15
C THR A 39 -14.56 -4.26 -13.45
N ALA A 40 -15.69 -4.55 -14.10
CA ALA A 40 -16.15 -3.75 -15.23
C ALA A 40 -16.52 -2.33 -14.75
N LEU A 41 -15.93 -1.32 -15.37
CA LEU A 41 -16.21 0.09 -15.07
C LEU A 41 -17.18 0.65 -16.10
N GLU A 42 -18.30 1.21 -15.64
CA GLU A 42 -19.17 2.05 -16.47
C GLU A 42 -18.69 3.51 -16.41
N GLY A 43 -18.67 4.22 -17.56
CA GLY A 43 -18.35 5.65 -17.60
C GLY A 43 -16.86 6.01 -17.56
N THR A 44 -16.01 5.26 -18.27
CA THR A 44 -14.58 5.60 -18.38
C THR A 44 -14.36 6.90 -19.16
N PRO A 45 -13.58 7.87 -18.64
CA PRO A 45 -13.20 9.05 -19.41
C PRO A 45 -12.44 8.66 -20.69
N GLU A 46 -12.75 9.32 -21.81
CA GLU A 46 -11.96 9.20 -23.04
C GLU A 46 -10.51 9.65 -22.78
N SER A 47 -9.57 8.80 -23.22
CA SER A 47 -8.15 9.07 -23.52
C SER A 47 -7.47 10.21 -22.73
N LEU A 48 -6.62 9.83 -21.77
CA LEU A 48 -5.96 10.73 -20.83
C LEU A 48 -4.55 11.18 -21.25
N GLU A 49 -4.13 10.90 -22.49
CA GLU A 49 -2.74 11.07 -22.98
C GLU A 49 -2.18 12.51 -22.88
N SER A 50 -3.01 13.56 -22.93
CA SER A 50 -2.52 14.93 -23.24
C SER A 50 -2.30 15.90 -22.07
N ILE A 51 -2.56 15.53 -20.80
CA ILE A 51 -2.66 16.52 -19.70
C ILE A 51 -1.42 16.55 -18.77
N PHE A 52 -0.43 15.67 -18.95
CA PHE A 52 0.46 15.21 -17.87
C PHE A 52 1.65 16.09 -17.40
N ALA A 53 1.69 17.40 -17.64
CA ALA A 53 2.94 18.16 -17.50
C ALA A 53 3.41 18.56 -16.08
N ARG A 54 2.64 18.41 -14.98
CA ARG A 54 2.99 19.06 -13.67
C ARG A 54 3.07 18.20 -12.41
N LEU A 55 2.79 16.91 -12.50
CA LEU A 55 3.04 15.94 -11.43
C LEU A 55 3.88 14.83 -12.08
N THR A 56 4.74 14.13 -11.35
CA THR A 56 5.45 12.97 -11.92
C THR A 56 5.40 11.89 -10.85
N PRO A 57 4.48 10.90 -10.96
CA PRO A 57 4.51 9.78 -10.04
C PRO A 57 5.89 9.12 -10.13
N ILE A 58 6.42 8.70 -8.99
CA ILE A 58 7.64 7.87 -8.95
C ILE A 58 7.30 6.52 -9.58
N LEU A 59 6.14 5.98 -9.19
CA LEU A 59 5.58 4.76 -9.73
C LEU A 59 4.06 4.92 -9.81
N PRO A 60 3.44 4.96 -11.00
CA PRO A 60 1.99 4.82 -11.14
C PRO A 60 1.49 3.52 -10.51
N VAL A 61 0.19 3.37 -10.30
CA VAL A 61 -0.38 2.15 -9.73
C VAL A 61 0.08 0.94 -10.55
N ARG A 62 0.83 0.05 -9.91
CA ARG A 62 1.35 -1.19 -10.49
C ARG A 62 0.87 -2.36 -9.65
N SER A 63 0.36 -3.41 -10.30
CA SER A 63 0.01 -4.65 -9.62
C SER A 63 1.21 -5.60 -9.53
N PHE A 64 1.22 -6.46 -8.52
CA PHE A 64 2.20 -7.53 -8.36
C PHE A 64 1.54 -8.77 -7.73
N SER A 65 2.14 -9.93 -7.91
CA SER A 65 1.67 -11.20 -7.35
C SER A 65 2.79 -12.09 -6.81
N THR A 66 4.05 -11.80 -7.15
CA THR A 66 5.21 -12.60 -6.80
C THR A 66 6.29 -11.79 -6.07
N GLY A 67 7.18 -12.47 -5.35
CA GLY A 67 8.33 -11.83 -4.69
C GLY A 67 9.29 -11.15 -5.67
N ASN A 68 9.50 -11.73 -6.86
CA ASN A 68 10.36 -11.12 -7.87
C ASN A 68 9.77 -9.80 -8.39
N GLU A 69 8.47 -9.72 -8.62
CA GLU A 69 7.80 -8.46 -9.00
C GLU A 69 7.90 -7.40 -7.90
N VAL A 70 7.93 -7.80 -6.62
CA VAL A 70 8.15 -6.88 -5.49
C VAL A 70 9.55 -6.28 -5.55
N GLU A 71 10.56 -7.10 -5.80
CA GLU A 71 11.96 -6.65 -5.94
C GLU A 71 12.12 -5.68 -7.12
N GLU A 72 11.54 -6.02 -8.28
CA GLU A 72 11.52 -5.13 -9.45
C GLU A 72 10.87 -3.77 -9.15
N ILE A 73 9.74 -3.79 -8.43
CA ILE A 73 9.03 -2.57 -8.00
C ILE A 73 9.91 -1.72 -7.08
N ALA A 74 10.55 -2.35 -6.10
CA ALA A 74 11.40 -1.66 -5.13
C ALA A 74 12.61 -1.03 -5.83
N ASN A 75 13.26 -1.76 -6.76
CA ASN A 75 14.34 -1.26 -7.60
C ASN A 75 13.89 -0.10 -8.50
N GLN A 76 12.69 -0.18 -9.08
CA GLN A 76 12.16 0.91 -9.90
C GLN A 76 11.91 2.19 -9.08
N ILE A 77 11.39 2.06 -7.85
CA ILE A 77 11.22 3.19 -6.93
C ILE A 77 12.60 3.75 -6.52
N PHE A 78 13.56 2.89 -6.22
CA PHE A 78 14.95 3.24 -5.92
C PHE A 78 15.57 4.11 -7.02
N GLU A 79 15.58 3.64 -8.27
CA GLU A 79 16.15 4.36 -9.41
C GLU A 79 15.47 5.70 -9.64
N ALA A 80 14.14 5.72 -9.58
CA ALA A 80 13.36 6.94 -9.75
C ALA A 80 13.64 7.97 -8.63
N MET A 81 13.94 7.53 -7.40
CA MET A 81 14.37 8.41 -6.31
C MET A 81 15.82 8.88 -6.46
N GLY A 82 16.72 8.04 -6.96
CA GLY A 82 18.12 8.39 -7.23
C GLY A 82 18.24 9.56 -8.20
N HIS A 83 17.43 9.56 -9.26
CA HIS A 83 17.37 10.67 -10.23
C HIS A 83 16.60 11.90 -9.73
N ALA A 84 15.83 11.79 -8.65
CA ALA A 84 14.91 12.84 -8.19
C ALA A 84 15.59 13.98 -7.39
N GLY A 85 16.84 13.81 -6.95
CA GLY A 85 17.64 14.79 -6.21
C GLY A 85 17.11 15.12 -4.81
N GLY A 86 17.99 15.10 -3.80
CA GLY A 86 17.66 15.53 -2.43
C GLY A 86 16.84 14.54 -1.60
N LEU A 87 16.78 13.26 -2.01
CA LEU A 87 16.07 12.19 -1.28
C LEU A 87 16.95 10.95 -1.05
N THR A 88 18.26 11.05 -1.27
CA THR A 88 19.20 9.92 -1.24
C THR A 88 19.21 9.19 0.10
N SER A 89 19.05 9.91 1.22
CA SER A 89 18.97 9.31 2.56
C SER A 89 17.68 8.55 2.85
N LEU A 90 16.66 8.66 1.98
CA LEU A 90 15.40 7.95 2.10
C LEU A 90 15.33 6.72 1.19
N ILE A 91 16.36 6.49 0.38
CA ILE A 91 16.37 5.40 -0.60
C ILE A 91 16.26 4.03 0.09
N ASP A 92 17.18 3.71 1.01
CA ASP A 92 17.17 2.41 1.71
C ASP A 92 15.91 2.23 2.57
N PRO A 93 15.47 3.23 3.39
CA PRO A 93 14.22 3.14 4.12
C PRO A 93 13.00 2.88 3.21
N CYS A 94 12.90 3.57 2.08
CA CYS A 94 11.81 3.35 1.13
C CYS A 94 11.87 1.96 0.52
N TYR A 95 13.05 1.46 0.17
CA TYR A 95 13.24 0.10 -0.32
C TYR A 95 12.75 -0.93 0.70
N THR A 96 13.22 -0.84 1.95
CA THR A 96 12.79 -1.73 3.04
C THR A 96 11.28 -1.68 3.23
N VAL A 97 10.69 -0.48 3.28
CA VAL A 97 9.25 -0.31 3.50
C VAL A 97 8.43 -0.93 2.36
N VAL A 98 8.80 -0.67 1.11
CA VAL A 98 8.10 -1.25 -0.05
C VAL A 98 8.21 -2.78 -0.04
N SER A 99 9.43 -3.30 0.13
CA SER A 99 9.70 -4.74 0.11
C SER A 99 8.95 -5.47 1.23
N GLU A 100 8.94 -4.93 2.44
CA GLU A 100 8.24 -5.54 3.58
C GLU A 100 6.71 -5.47 3.41
N LEU A 101 6.16 -4.33 3.02
CA LEU A 101 4.72 -4.18 2.85
C LEU A 101 4.19 -5.04 1.69
N ALA A 102 4.89 -5.07 0.56
CA ALA A 102 4.47 -5.83 -0.61
C ALA A 102 4.69 -7.35 -0.42
N SER A 103 5.77 -7.76 0.25
CA SER A 103 5.97 -9.18 0.64
C SER A 103 4.88 -9.67 1.57
N ASN A 104 4.43 -8.85 2.52
CA ASN A 104 3.28 -9.19 3.37
C ASN A 104 2.01 -9.46 2.56
N VAL A 105 1.78 -8.70 1.49
CA VAL A 105 0.65 -8.97 0.58
C VAL A 105 0.79 -10.35 -0.06
N VAL A 106 1.93 -10.64 -0.69
CA VAL A 106 2.17 -11.92 -1.38
C VAL A 106 2.03 -13.12 -0.42
N GLN A 107 2.59 -12.99 0.79
CA GLN A 107 2.68 -14.11 1.72
C GLN A 107 1.42 -14.31 2.58
N HIS A 108 0.63 -13.26 2.82
CA HIS A 108 -0.38 -13.28 3.88
C HIS A 108 -1.78 -12.85 3.46
N SER A 109 -1.95 -12.10 2.36
CA SER A 109 -3.26 -11.56 1.97
C SER A 109 -4.22 -12.62 1.42
N GLU A 110 -3.70 -13.68 0.80
CA GLU A 110 -4.46 -14.66 -0.02
C GLU A 110 -5.23 -14.02 -1.18
N ALA A 111 -4.92 -12.76 -1.52
CA ALA A 111 -5.40 -12.09 -2.71
C ALA A 111 -4.65 -12.59 -3.94
N LYS A 112 -5.25 -12.47 -5.12
CA LYS A 112 -4.57 -12.84 -6.38
C LYS A 112 -3.42 -11.90 -6.73
N ARG A 113 -3.47 -10.66 -6.24
CA ARG A 113 -2.49 -9.60 -6.49
C ARG A 113 -2.58 -8.50 -5.44
N GLY A 114 -1.48 -7.77 -5.28
CA GLY A 114 -1.40 -6.49 -4.59
C GLY A 114 -1.22 -5.34 -5.56
N TRP A 115 -1.29 -4.12 -5.05
CA TRP A 115 -0.98 -2.88 -5.78
C TRP A 115 -0.05 -1.99 -4.97
N VAL A 116 0.81 -1.28 -5.68
CA VAL A 116 1.69 -0.25 -5.14
C VAL A 116 1.51 1.05 -5.90
N LEU A 117 1.63 2.18 -5.22
CA LEU A 117 1.70 3.53 -5.77
C LEU A 117 2.79 4.28 -5.02
N ALA A 118 3.66 4.99 -5.74
CA ALA A 118 4.63 5.89 -5.14
C ALA A 118 4.56 7.27 -5.79
N GLN A 119 4.36 8.31 -4.98
CA GLN A 119 4.18 9.68 -5.42
C GLN A 119 5.13 10.61 -4.68
N ARG A 120 5.74 11.54 -5.42
CA ARG A 120 6.47 12.67 -4.86
C ARG A 120 5.57 13.91 -4.83
N TYR A 121 5.56 14.60 -3.71
CA TYR A 121 4.95 15.91 -3.54
C TYR A 121 6.02 16.95 -3.19
N ASN A 122 5.85 18.15 -3.75
CA ASN A 122 6.66 19.31 -3.41
C ASN A 122 5.78 20.28 -2.64
N TYR A 123 5.82 20.23 -1.32
CA TYR A 123 5.15 21.20 -0.46
C TYR A 123 6.09 22.38 -0.17
N SER A 124 5.53 23.49 0.30
CA SER A 124 6.33 24.61 0.79
C SER A 124 7.20 24.23 1.99
N SER A 125 6.76 23.25 2.78
CA SER A 125 7.50 22.69 3.93
C SER A 125 8.60 21.70 3.54
N GLY A 126 8.68 21.27 2.27
CA GLY A 126 9.67 20.31 1.81
C GLY A 126 9.11 19.29 0.81
N ARG A 127 9.98 18.36 0.39
CA ARG A 127 9.60 17.26 -0.49
C ARG A 127 9.18 16.06 0.35
N VAL A 128 8.03 15.48 0.00
CA VAL A 128 7.50 14.28 0.67
C VAL A 128 7.32 13.18 -0.36
N ILE A 129 7.65 11.95 0.03
CA ILE A 129 7.33 10.75 -0.74
C ILE A 129 6.20 10.03 -0.01
N GLU A 130 5.12 9.76 -0.73
CA GLU A 130 4.04 8.90 -0.25
C GLU A 130 4.08 7.58 -1.01
N ILE A 131 4.10 6.49 -0.25
CA ILE A 131 4.06 5.13 -0.76
C ILE A 131 2.82 4.45 -0.18
N ALA A 132 1.98 3.91 -1.06
CA ALA A 132 0.82 3.13 -0.68
C ALA A 132 0.95 1.72 -1.23
N VAL A 133 0.77 0.73 -0.35
CA VAL A 133 0.68 -0.69 -0.70
C VAL A 133 -0.67 -1.20 -0.21
N GLY A 134 -1.38 -1.92 -1.07
CA GLY A 134 -2.71 -2.43 -0.74
C GLY A 134 -3.01 -3.77 -1.40
N ASP A 135 -3.95 -4.50 -0.77
CA ASP A 135 -4.48 -5.76 -1.26
C ASP A 135 -5.99 -5.84 -1.02
N SER A 136 -6.64 -6.81 -1.67
CA SER A 136 -8.09 -7.03 -1.56
C SER A 136 -8.47 -8.29 -0.77
N GLY A 137 -7.49 -8.88 -0.08
CA GLY A 137 -7.51 -10.20 0.49
C GLY A 137 -8.25 -10.30 1.83
N ILE A 138 -7.76 -11.21 2.68
CA ILE A 138 -8.45 -11.63 3.89
C ILE A 138 -8.36 -10.64 5.06
N GLY A 139 -7.46 -9.67 4.98
CA GLY A 139 -7.18 -8.68 6.02
C GLY A 139 -6.34 -9.21 7.20
N ILE A 140 -5.75 -8.28 7.96
CA ILE A 140 -4.76 -8.55 9.01
C ILE A 140 -5.36 -9.44 10.11
N ARG A 141 -6.58 -9.13 10.58
CA ARG A 141 -7.25 -9.91 11.63
C ARG A 141 -7.37 -11.39 11.26
N ARG A 142 -7.86 -11.69 10.06
CA ARG A 142 -8.08 -13.07 9.62
C ARG A 142 -6.75 -13.79 9.39
N SER A 143 -5.75 -13.09 8.87
CA SER A 143 -4.39 -13.61 8.74
C SER A 143 -3.78 -13.99 10.10
N LEU A 144 -3.73 -13.05 11.06
CA LEU A 144 -3.15 -13.31 12.39
C LEU A 144 -3.87 -14.41 13.18
N ARG A 145 -5.20 -14.52 13.05
CA ARG A 145 -5.99 -15.58 13.71
C ARG A 145 -5.74 -16.98 13.17
N LYS A 146 -4.98 -17.14 12.07
CA LYS A 146 -4.46 -18.45 11.64
C LYS A 146 -3.38 -18.99 12.58
N ASN A 147 -2.73 -18.11 13.34
CA ASN A 147 -1.88 -18.51 14.46
C ASN A 147 -2.76 -18.81 15.70
N PRO A 148 -2.80 -20.07 16.19
CA PRO A 148 -3.60 -20.43 17.36
C PRO A 148 -3.25 -19.61 18.60
N ASN A 149 -1.97 -19.26 18.78
CA ASN A 149 -1.46 -18.51 19.93
C ASN A 149 -1.96 -17.06 19.96
N LEU A 150 -2.35 -16.51 18.80
CA LEU A 150 -2.87 -15.14 18.69
C LEU A 150 -4.40 -15.08 18.69
N ARG A 151 -5.08 -16.21 18.48
CA ARG A 151 -6.53 -16.23 18.20
C ARG A 151 -7.38 -15.63 19.31
N ALA A 152 -7.03 -15.87 20.57
CA ALA A 152 -7.71 -15.31 21.73
C ALA A 152 -7.42 -13.80 21.91
N ARG A 153 -6.20 -13.36 21.59
CA ARG A 153 -5.75 -11.97 21.70
C ARG A 153 -6.35 -11.07 20.61
N ILE A 154 -6.46 -11.57 19.38
CA ILE A 154 -6.95 -10.80 18.23
C ILE A 154 -8.48 -10.85 18.15
N THR A 155 -9.12 -10.01 18.96
CA THR A 155 -10.59 -9.98 19.10
C THR A 155 -11.28 -9.08 18.06
N GLY A 156 -10.58 -8.13 17.45
CA GLY A 156 -11.12 -7.19 16.45
C GLY A 156 -10.07 -6.60 15.52
N ASP A 157 -10.50 -5.88 14.49
CA ASP A 157 -9.63 -5.32 13.45
C ASP A 157 -8.68 -4.24 13.99
N VAL A 158 -9.18 -3.38 14.89
CA VAL A 158 -8.36 -2.34 15.55
C VAL A 158 -7.23 -2.98 16.35
N ILE A 159 -7.53 -4.04 17.10
CA ILE A 159 -6.52 -4.78 17.87
C ILE A 159 -5.56 -5.49 16.92
N ALA A 160 -6.05 -6.08 15.83
CA ALA A 160 -5.21 -6.73 14.83
C ALA A 160 -4.17 -5.77 14.23
N VAL A 161 -4.58 -4.55 13.86
CA VAL A 161 -3.67 -3.51 13.34
C VAL A 161 -2.63 -3.08 14.38
N ARG A 162 -3.04 -2.90 15.64
CA ARG A 162 -2.10 -2.52 16.72
C ARG A 162 -1.10 -3.63 17.06
N GLU A 163 -1.53 -4.88 16.97
CA GLU A 163 -0.68 -6.03 17.27
C GLU A 163 0.26 -6.37 16.12
N SER A 164 -0.14 -6.16 14.86
CA SER A 164 0.66 -6.56 13.69
C SER A 164 2.01 -5.86 13.56
N VAL A 165 2.21 -4.74 14.26
CA VAL A 165 3.46 -3.95 14.21
C VAL A 165 4.43 -4.29 15.34
N LYS A 166 4.06 -5.23 16.23
CA LYS A 166 4.93 -5.69 17.31
C LYS A 166 5.83 -6.83 16.83
N GLU A 167 6.97 -6.96 17.49
CA GLU A 167 7.95 -8.00 17.24
C GLU A 167 7.34 -9.40 17.37
N SER A 168 7.78 -10.31 16.49
CA SER A 168 7.38 -11.73 16.45
C SER A 168 5.87 -11.98 16.28
N ILE A 169 5.11 -11.01 15.75
CA ILE A 169 3.69 -11.19 15.45
C ILE A 169 3.50 -11.64 13.99
N SER A 170 3.15 -12.91 13.80
CA SER A 170 2.89 -13.50 12.48
C SER A 170 1.74 -14.52 12.50
N ARG A 171 1.19 -14.82 11.31
CA ARG A 171 0.26 -15.94 11.09
C ARG A 171 0.91 -17.31 11.31
N PHE A 172 2.23 -17.39 11.22
CA PHE A 172 3.01 -18.59 11.49
C PHE A 172 3.44 -18.60 12.96
N SER A 173 3.38 -19.77 13.60
CA SER A 173 3.93 -19.97 14.95
C SER A 173 5.42 -20.31 14.87
N ASP A 174 6.20 -19.40 14.31
CA ASP A 174 7.65 -19.53 14.07
C ASP A 174 8.37 -18.33 14.70
N PRO A 175 9.29 -18.54 15.66
CA PRO A 175 10.03 -17.45 16.33
C PRO A 175 10.89 -16.61 15.38
N HIS A 176 11.25 -17.13 14.21
CA HIS A 176 12.06 -16.44 13.20
C HIS A 176 11.23 -15.61 12.22
N ARG A 177 9.91 -15.49 12.42
CA ARG A 177 8.99 -14.73 11.57
C ARG A 177 8.30 -13.60 12.34
N GLY A 178 7.65 -12.69 11.61
CA GLY A 178 6.88 -11.58 12.20
C GLY A 178 7.68 -10.32 12.48
N TYR A 179 8.79 -10.11 11.77
CA TYR A 179 9.64 -8.94 11.92
C TYR A 179 9.40 -7.85 10.86
N GLY A 180 8.71 -8.16 9.76
CA GLY A 180 8.58 -7.22 8.64
C GLY A 180 7.90 -5.90 9.00
N LEU A 181 6.66 -5.95 9.51
CA LEU A 181 5.96 -4.75 9.96
C LEU A 181 6.61 -4.09 11.20
N TYR A 182 7.35 -4.86 12.00
CA TYR A 182 8.15 -4.32 13.09
C TYR A 182 9.31 -3.46 12.55
N TYR A 183 10.04 -3.93 11.54
CA TYR A 183 11.10 -3.16 10.88
C TYR A 183 10.56 -1.92 10.16
N VAL A 184 9.42 -2.04 9.47
CA VAL A 184 8.72 -0.86 8.94
C VAL A 184 8.41 0.13 10.07
N GLY A 185 7.93 -0.37 11.21
CA GLY A 185 7.68 0.48 12.37
C GLY A 185 8.94 1.15 12.93
N ALA A 186 10.05 0.43 13.00
CA ALA A 186 11.33 0.98 13.44
C ALA A 186 11.83 2.09 12.50
N GLU A 187 11.74 1.89 11.18
CA GLU A 187 12.06 2.91 10.19
C GLU A 187 11.14 4.14 10.29
N MET A 188 9.90 3.99 10.73
CA MET A 188 8.96 5.11 10.80
C MET A 188 9.11 5.96 12.06
N ARG A 189 10.02 5.59 12.99
CA ARG A 189 10.32 6.35 14.21
C ARG A 189 11.18 7.61 13.98
N PHE A 190 11.80 7.73 12.81
CA PHE A 190 12.61 8.90 12.49
C PHE A 190 11.73 10.15 12.28
N PRO A 191 12.27 11.37 12.50
CA PRO A 191 11.55 12.62 12.29
C PRO A 191 10.96 12.75 10.88
N ASP A 192 9.86 13.48 10.76
CA ASP A 192 9.18 13.80 9.49
C ASP A 192 8.68 12.57 8.71
N ARG A 193 8.47 11.45 9.41
CA ARG A 193 7.88 10.21 8.86
C ARG A 193 6.52 9.93 9.48
N ARG A 194 5.63 9.36 8.67
CA ARG A 194 4.29 8.93 9.09
C ARG A 194 3.97 7.57 8.49
N PHE A 195 3.38 6.70 9.30
CA PHE A 195 2.93 5.38 8.88
C PHE A 195 1.51 5.10 9.35
N MET A 196 0.65 4.73 8.41
CA MET A 196 -0.75 4.42 8.67
C MET A 196 -1.11 3.06 8.08
N ILE A 197 -1.84 2.26 8.85
CA ILE A 197 -2.37 0.96 8.41
C ILE A 197 -3.89 1.00 8.50
N ARG A 198 -4.54 0.49 7.45
CA ARG A 198 -5.98 0.22 7.43
C ARG A 198 -6.24 -1.22 7.01
N SER A 199 -7.07 -1.93 7.79
CA SER A 199 -7.54 -3.28 7.44
C SER A 199 -8.90 -3.55 8.07
N GLY A 200 -9.87 -3.97 7.26
CA GLY A 200 -11.27 -4.08 7.70
C GLY A 200 -11.80 -2.73 8.17
N VAL A 201 -12.38 -2.69 9.38
CA VAL A 201 -12.78 -1.42 10.04
C VAL A 201 -11.65 -0.81 10.87
N GLY A 202 -10.52 -1.51 11.03
CA GLY A 202 -9.36 -1.02 11.75
C GLY A 202 -8.61 0.03 10.93
N CYS A 203 -8.33 1.17 11.54
CA CYS A 203 -7.46 2.21 11.00
C CYS A 203 -6.60 2.75 12.15
N SER A 204 -5.29 2.77 11.98
CA SER A 204 -4.38 3.36 12.97
C SER A 204 -3.28 4.10 12.27
N VAL A 205 -3.04 5.33 12.70
CA VAL A 205 -1.72 5.94 12.55
C VAL A 205 -0.83 5.22 13.55
N VAL A 206 0.16 4.51 13.03
CA VAL A 206 1.09 3.68 13.83
C VAL A 206 2.24 4.55 14.33
N TYR A 207 2.72 5.44 13.46
CA TYR A 207 3.74 6.45 13.77
C TYR A 207 3.35 7.77 13.12
N ASP A 208 3.48 8.85 13.88
CA ASP A 208 3.29 10.22 13.40
C ASP A 208 4.36 11.11 14.00
N ASN A 209 5.50 11.19 13.30
CA ASN A 209 6.61 12.05 13.67
C ASN A 209 6.71 13.27 12.75
N GLY A 210 5.64 13.55 11.99
CA GLY A 210 5.51 14.78 11.22
C GLY A 210 5.16 15.95 12.12
N ARG A 211 5.79 17.10 11.88
CA ARG A 211 5.36 18.38 12.46
C ARG A 211 4.02 18.84 11.89
#